data_AF-A0AAW2HML0-F1
#
_entry.id   AF-A0AAW2HML0-F1
#
_cell.length_a   1.000
_cell.length_b   1.000
_cell.length_c   1.000
_cell.angle_alpha   90.00
_cell.angle_beta   90.00
_cell.angle_gamma   90.00
#
_symmetry.space_group_name_H-M   'P 1'
#
loop_
_entity.id
_entity.type
_entity.pdbx_description
1 polymer ?
#
loop_
_entity_poly.entity_id
_entity_poly.type
_entity_poly.pdbx_seq_one_letter_code
_entity_poly.pdbx_strand_id
1 'polypeptide(L)'
;METYRNETIQKWNDKTRIAHLNSKNFNAFEQSTLKQIEHVLLDKQRLIKRTQVKRSSYQILGQKKKSDKKICKEIFDDDDFYHQLLSEYVRRKSCDVSDPIALSKQWIQLEKIRSKMKKKVDTRATKGRKIRYVVHQKLVNFMMPIDSVVYNEGSRIELFNSIFGKNEMS
;
A
#
# COMPACT_ATOMS: atom_id res chain seq x y z
N MET A 1 -28.12 26.39 -1.55
CA MET A 1 -26.85 25.63 -1.38
C MET A 1 -26.28 25.16 -2.70
N GLU A 2 -27.08 24.56 -3.59
CA GLU A 2 -26.61 24.04 -4.87
C GLU A 2 -26.19 25.14 -5.86
N THR A 3 -26.89 26.27 -5.88
CA THR A 3 -26.52 27.45 -6.68
C THR A 3 -25.14 28.00 -6.32
N TYR A 4 -24.91 28.29 -5.03
CA TYR A 4 -23.62 28.77 -4.51
C TYR A 4 -22.46 27.80 -4.80
N ARG A 5 -22.69 26.49 -4.66
CA ARG A 5 -21.71 25.45 -5.01
C ARG A 5 -21.35 25.52 -6.50
N ASN A 6 -22.36 25.56 -7.36
CA ASN A 6 -22.16 25.55 -8.82
C ASN A 6 -21.47 26.83 -9.31
N GLU A 7 -21.85 27.98 -8.77
CA GLU A 7 -21.17 29.27 -9.01
C GLU A 7 -19.71 29.23 -8.60
N THR A 8 -19.41 28.66 -7.42
CA THR A 8 -18.04 28.54 -6.92
C THR A 8 -17.20 27.62 -7.82
N ILE A 9 -17.74 26.47 -8.22
CA ILE A 9 -17.06 25.53 -9.13
C ILE A 9 -16.75 26.21 -10.46
N GLN A 10 -17.73 26.91 -11.03
CA GLN A 10 -17.57 27.60 -12.30
C GLN A 10 -16.51 28.71 -12.22
N LYS A 11 -16.57 29.54 -11.17
CA LYS A 11 -15.60 30.61 -10.90
C LYS A 11 -14.16 30.10 -10.86
N TRP A 12 -13.92 28.97 -10.18
CA TRP A 12 -12.57 28.39 -10.09
C TRP A 12 -12.13 27.75 -11.41
N ASN A 13 -13.02 27.05 -12.10
CA ASN A 13 -12.73 26.52 -13.42
C ASN A 13 -12.29 27.62 -14.40
N ASP A 14 -13.06 28.71 -14.47
CA ASP A 14 -12.78 29.83 -15.36
C ASP A 14 -11.42 30.48 -15.03
N LYS A 15 -11.09 30.61 -13.74
CA LYS A 15 -9.79 31.12 -13.29
C LYS A 15 -8.62 30.22 -13.72
N THR A 16 -8.79 28.90 -13.68
CA THR A 16 -7.75 27.93 -14.11
C THR A 16 -7.60 27.87 -15.63
N ARG A 17 -8.69 28.10 -16.38
CA ARG A 17 -8.69 28.16 -17.85
C ARG A 17 -7.78 29.26 -18.37
N ILE A 18 -7.81 30.43 -17.73
CA ILE A 18 -7.00 31.59 -18.11
C ILE A 18 -5.49 31.34 -17.91
N ALA A 19 -5.10 30.57 -16.89
CA ALA A 19 -3.70 30.17 -16.68
C ALA A 19 -3.18 29.18 -17.74
N HIS A 20 -4.08 28.52 -18.48
CA HIS A 20 -3.78 27.50 -19.49
C HIS A 20 -3.72 28.03 -20.93
N LEU A 21 -3.87 29.34 -21.15
CA LEU A 21 -3.96 29.97 -22.49
C LEU A 21 -2.67 29.89 -23.34
N ASN A 22 -1.55 29.44 -22.77
CA ASN A 22 -0.28 29.31 -23.50
C ASN A 22 -0.12 27.98 -24.27
N SER A 23 -1.06 27.04 -24.14
CA SER A 23 -1.09 25.83 -24.97
C SER A 23 -2.18 25.94 -26.02
N LYS A 24 -1.79 26.17 -27.28
CA LYS A 24 -2.66 26.30 -28.47
C LYS A 24 -3.50 25.07 -28.84
N ASN A 25 -3.71 24.11 -27.95
CA ASN A 25 -4.43 22.87 -28.26
C ASN A 25 -5.48 22.58 -27.18
N PHE A 26 -6.67 22.15 -27.64
CA PHE A 26 -7.89 21.78 -26.92
C PHE A 26 -8.97 22.85 -26.75
N ASN A 27 -9.45 23.33 -27.91
CA ASN A 27 -10.82 23.81 -28.09
C ASN A 27 -11.86 22.67 -28.19
N ALA A 28 -11.60 21.49 -27.62
CA ALA A 28 -12.37 20.28 -27.91
C ALA A 28 -12.98 19.64 -26.64
N PHE A 29 -13.99 20.30 -26.05
CA PHE A 29 -15.22 19.64 -25.59
C PHE A 29 -16.28 20.69 -25.19
N GLU A 30 -17.41 20.72 -25.89
CA GLU A 30 -18.49 21.73 -25.80
C GLU A 30 -19.42 21.59 -24.56
N GLN A 31 -18.92 21.12 -23.42
CA GLN A 31 -19.75 20.97 -22.22
C GLN A 31 -19.20 21.77 -21.05
N SER A 32 -20.09 22.50 -20.36
CA SER A 32 -19.76 23.20 -19.13
C SER A 32 -19.22 22.21 -18.09
N THR A 33 -18.31 22.68 -17.25
CA THR A 33 -17.74 21.91 -16.13
C THR A 33 -18.81 21.23 -15.28
N LEU A 34 -19.94 21.90 -15.09
CA LEU A 34 -21.08 21.36 -14.36
C LEU A 34 -21.72 20.17 -15.08
N LYS A 35 -21.93 20.24 -16.40
CA LYS A 35 -22.46 19.12 -17.20
C LYS A 35 -21.50 17.93 -17.22
N GLN A 36 -20.20 18.18 -17.24
CA GLN A 36 -19.19 17.12 -17.14
C GLN A 36 -19.26 16.41 -15.78
N ILE A 37 -19.37 17.18 -14.68
CA ILE A 37 -19.53 16.63 -13.34
C ILE A 37 -20.83 15.82 -13.25
N GLU A 38 -21.93 16.35 -13.77
CA GLU A 38 -23.22 15.65 -13.79
C GLU A 38 -23.13 14.33 -14.56
N HIS A 39 -22.54 14.36 -15.76
CA HIS A 39 -22.33 13.16 -16.57
C HIS A 39 -21.47 12.10 -15.85
N VAL A 40 -20.37 12.51 -15.21
CA VAL A 40 -19.54 11.59 -14.42
C VAL A 40 -20.31 11.01 -13.23
N LEU A 41 -21.16 11.81 -12.60
CA LEU A 41 -21.96 11.41 -11.45
C LEU A 41 -23.19 10.56 -11.81
N LEU A 42 -23.52 10.38 -13.10
CA LEU A 42 -24.60 9.49 -13.54
C LEU A 42 -24.47 8.08 -12.96
N ASP A 43 -23.24 7.56 -12.83
CA ASP A 43 -22.96 6.28 -12.16
C ASP A 43 -22.11 6.47 -10.89
N LYS A 44 -22.64 7.26 -9.96
CA LYS A 44 -22.03 7.49 -8.65
C LYS A 44 -21.77 6.20 -7.87
N GLN A 45 -22.64 5.20 -7.97
CA GLN A 45 -22.48 3.95 -7.23
C GLN A 45 -21.25 3.17 -7.70
N ARG A 46 -21.02 3.08 -9.01
CA ARG A 46 -19.81 2.47 -9.56
C ARG A 46 -18.55 3.22 -9.13
N LEU A 47 -18.58 4.56 -9.13
CA LEU A 47 -17.45 5.38 -8.68
C LEU A 47 -17.08 5.07 -7.22
N ILE A 48 -18.06 5.06 -6.32
CA ILE A 48 -17.87 4.72 -4.90
C ILE A 48 -17.31 3.30 -4.74
N LYS A 49 -17.86 2.32 -5.47
CA LYS A 49 -17.36 0.94 -5.41
C LYS A 49 -15.90 0.86 -5.85
N ARG A 50 -15.50 1.60 -6.89
CA ARG A 50 -14.13 1.66 -7.41
C ARG A 50 -13.12 2.22 -6.40
N THR A 51 -13.51 3.23 -5.62
CA THR A 51 -12.65 3.80 -4.56
C THR A 51 -12.62 2.93 -3.31
N GLN A 52 -13.53 1.96 -3.16
CA GLN A 52 -13.57 1.05 -2.01
C GLN A 52 -12.88 -0.29 -2.30
N VAL A 53 -12.25 -0.46 -3.46
CA VAL A 53 -11.50 -1.69 -3.79
C VAL A 53 -10.13 -1.65 -3.12
N LYS A 54 -9.79 -2.71 -2.39
CA LYS A 54 -8.46 -2.84 -1.78
C LYS A 54 -7.47 -3.40 -2.81
N ARG A 55 -6.71 -2.52 -3.48
CA ARG A 55 -5.74 -2.90 -4.52
C ARG A 55 -4.37 -3.33 -3.98
N SER A 56 -3.96 -2.81 -2.82
CA SER A 56 -2.64 -3.03 -2.24
C SER A 56 -2.67 -3.89 -0.95
N SER A 57 -1.56 -4.60 -0.69
CA SER A 57 -1.41 -5.51 0.45
C SER A 57 -1.00 -4.72 1.72
N TYR A 58 -1.95 -4.10 2.40
CA TYR A 58 -1.74 -3.48 3.72
C TYR A 58 -2.77 -3.97 4.75
N GLN A 59 -2.45 -3.80 6.04
CA GLN A 59 -3.36 -4.14 7.13
C GLN A 59 -4.15 -2.89 7.53
N ILE A 60 -5.48 -3.00 7.57
CA ILE A 60 -6.35 -1.92 8.04
C ILE A 60 -6.29 -1.93 9.57
N LEU A 61 -6.00 -0.77 10.17
CA LEU A 61 -5.94 -0.62 11.63
C LEU A 61 -7.31 -1.00 12.23
N GLY A 62 -7.32 -1.80 13.29
CA GLY A 62 -8.55 -2.26 13.94
C GLY A 62 -9.24 -3.48 13.30
N GLN A 63 -8.85 -3.94 12.10
CA GLN A 63 -9.39 -5.19 11.54
C GLN A 63 -8.59 -6.42 12.00
N LYS A 64 -9.29 -7.45 12.49
CA LYS A 64 -8.72 -8.80 12.73
C LYS A 64 -8.22 -9.36 11.39
N LYS A 65 -7.07 -10.04 11.39
CA LYS A 65 -6.26 -10.50 10.24
C LYS A 65 -6.95 -11.41 9.17
N LYS A 66 -8.29 -11.53 9.14
CA LYS A 66 -9.06 -12.50 8.34
C LYS A 66 -10.18 -11.90 7.48
N SER A 67 -10.17 -10.60 7.16
CA SER A 67 -11.09 -10.04 6.17
C SER A 67 -10.42 -9.92 4.80
N ASP A 68 -10.39 -11.00 4.03
CA ASP A 68 -10.06 -10.98 2.59
C ASP A 68 -11.18 -10.35 1.74
N LYS A 69 -11.83 -9.29 2.26
CA LYS A 69 -12.86 -8.57 1.53
C LYS A 69 -12.16 -7.68 0.49
N LYS A 70 -12.41 -7.95 -0.79
CA LYS A 70 -11.93 -7.12 -1.91
C LYS A 70 -12.51 -5.70 -1.88
N ILE A 71 -13.68 -5.52 -1.28
CA ILE A 71 -14.39 -4.23 -1.17
C ILE A 71 -14.51 -3.86 0.31
N CYS A 72 -14.06 -2.66 0.67
CA CYS A 72 -14.07 -2.12 2.02
C CYS A 72 -14.65 -0.70 2.01
N LYS A 73 -15.82 -0.51 2.64
CA LYS A 73 -16.51 0.79 2.67
C LYS A 73 -15.75 1.89 3.41
N GLU A 74 -14.89 1.50 4.34
CA GLU A 74 -14.07 2.38 5.18
C GLU A 74 -12.79 2.87 4.48
N ILE A 75 -12.47 2.33 3.30
CA ILE A 75 -11.29 2.71 2.52
C ILE A 75 -11.71 3.67 1.40
N PHE A 76 -10.83 4.64 1.15
CA PHE A 76 -10.83 5.44 -0.06
C PHE A 76 -9.49 5.26 -0.79
N ASP A 77 -9.54 4.62 -1.95
CA ASP A 77 -8.42 4.33 -2.84
C ASP A 77 -8.56 5.21 -4.09
N ASP A 78 -7.68 6.21 -4.22
CA ASP A 78 -7.60 7.16 -5.32
C ASP A 78 -6.51 6.81 -6.34
N ASP A 79 -5.95 5.58 -6.30
CA ASP A 79 -4.86 5.15 -7.19
C ASP A 79 -5.16 5.42 -8.68
N ASP A 80 -6.40 5.17 -9.13
CA ASP A 80 -6.81 5.40 -10.51
C ASP A 80 -6.74 6.89 -10.89
N PHE A 81 -7.13 7.78 -9.97
CA PHE A 81 -7.08 9.23 -10.16
C PHE A 81 -5.63 9.74 -10.11
N TYR A 82 -4.84 9.25 -9.16
CA TYR A 82 -3.42 9.54 -9.08
C TYR A 82 -2.68 9.11 -10.36
N HIS A 83 -2.99 7.93 -10.89
CA HIS A 83 -2.41 7.45 -12.15
C HIS A 83 -2.79 8.33 -13.34
N GLN A 84 -4.01 8.86 -13.40
CA GLN A 84 -4.42 9.81 -14.43
C GLN A 84 -3.62 11.12 -14.32
N LEU A 85 -3.51 11.70 -13.13
CA LEU A 85 -2.73 12.92 -12.90
C LEU A 85 -1.25 12.73 -13.20
N LEU A 86 -0.66 11.60 -12.79
CA LEU A 86 0.73 11.27 -13.06
C LEU A 86 0.96 11.10 -14.57
N SER A 87 0.04 10.44 -15.27
CA SER A 87 0.14 10.26 -16.72
C SER A 87 0.03 11.59 -17.46
N GLU A 88 -0.86 12.48 -17.02
CA GLU A 88 -0.98 13.83 -17.58
C GLU A 88 0.28 14.67 -17.30
N TYR A 89 0.80 14.61 -16.07
CA TYR A 89 2.03 15.30 -15.68
C TYR A 89 3.24 14.83 -16.51
N VAL A 90 3.42 13.51 -16.62
CA VAL A 90 4.49 12.92 -17.44
C VAL A 90 4.30 13.32 -18.90
N ARG A 91 3.07 13.25 -19.44
CA ARG A 91 2.78 13.70 -20.80
C ARG A 91 3.18 15.16 -21.00
N ARG A 92 2.74 16.06 -20.11
CA ARG A 92 3.10 17.49 -20.14
C ARG A 92 4.61 17.73 -20.12
N LYS A 93 5.34 17.00 -19.27
CA LYS A 93 6.81 17.08 -19.20
C LYS A 93 7.52 16.44 -20.39
N SER A 94 6.89 15.47 -21.04
CA SER A 94 7.46 14.77 -22.21
C SER A 94 7.15 15.48 -23.53
N CYS A 95 6.29 16.50 -23.56
CA CYS A 95 6.01 17.30 -24.76
C CYS A 95 7.26 18.00 -25.33
N ASP A 96 8.27 18.26 -24.49
CA ASP A 96 9.55 18.85 -24.90
C ASP A 96 10.44 17.84 -25.68
N VAL A 97 10.04 16.56 -25.74
CA VAL A 97 10.75 15.51 -26.45
C VAL A 97 9.92 15.12 -27.68
N SER A 98 10.23 15.75 -28.82
CA SER A 98 9.53 15.52 -30.09
C SER A 98 9.73 14.11 -30.67
N ASP A 99 10.65 13.31 -30.13
CA ASP A 99 11.02 12.00 -30.67
C ASP A 99 10.21 10.84 -30.06
N PRO A 100 9.37 10.12 -30.85
CA PRO A 100 8.55 9.00 -30.39
C PRO A 100 9.37 7.83 -29.80
N ILE A 101 10.62 7.69 -30.25
CA ILE A 101 11.53 6.61 -29.83
C ILE A 101 12.03 6.84 -28.41
N ALA A 102 12.31 8.09 -28.02
CA ALA A 102 12.76 8.43 -26.67
C ALA A 102 11.67 8.16 -25.63
N LEU A 103 10.42 8.45 -25.97
CA LEU A 103 9.27 8.18 -25.12
C LEU A 103 9.10 6.67 -24.88
N SER A 104 9.19 5.84 -25.93
CA SER A 104 9.08 4.37 -25.80
C SER A 104 10.14 3.77 -24.87
N LYS A 105 11.39 4.28 -24.93
CA LYS A 105 12.49 3.85 -24.06
C LYS A 105 12.22 4.19 -22.60
N GLN A 106 11.67 5.37 -22.32
CA GLN A 106 11.32 5.79 -20.96
C GLN A 106 10.20 4.93 -20.36
N TRP A 107 9.18 4.56 -21.15
CA TRP A 107 8.11 3.66 -20.73
C TRP A 107 8.62 2.27 -20.36
N ILE A 108 9.52 1.70 -21.16
CA ILE A 108 10.17 0.41 -20.87
C ILE A 108 10.98 0.49 -19.56
N GLN A 109 11.63 1.63 -19.31
CA GLN A 109 12.42 1.86 -18.10
C GLN A 109 11.53 1.93 -16.85
N LEU A 110 10.39 2.62 -16.95
CA LEU A 110 9.35 2.67 -15.91
C LEU A 110 8.76 1.28 -15.62
N GLU A 111 8.52 0.46 -16.65
CA GLU A 111 8.03 -0.90 -16.48
C GLU A 111 9.03 -1.78 -15.73
N LYS A 112 10.32 -1.68 -16.05
CA LYS A 112 11.39 -2.34 -15.29
C LYS A 112 11.42 -1.90 -13.84
N ILE A 113 11.25 -0.62 -13.54
CA ILE A 113 11.20 -0.11 -12.15
C ILE A 113 9.98 -0.69 -11.40
N ARG A 114 8.79 -0.69 -12.04
CA ARG A 114 7.55 -1.26 -11.46
C ARG A 114 7.67 -2.76 -11.16
N SER A 115 8.37 -3.51 -12.02
CA SER A 115 8.61 -4.94 -11.80
C SER A 115 9.47 -5.23 -10.57
N LYS A 116 10.37 -4.30 -10.20
CA LYS A 116 11.22 -4.41 -9.01
C LYS A 116 10.47 -4.10 -7.71
N MET A 117 9.51 -3.17 -7.76
CA MET A 117 8.74 -2.74 -6.58
C MET A 117 7.70 -3.76 -6.09
N LYS A 118 7.25 -4.69 -6.95
CA LYS A 118 6.20 -5.67 -6.59
C LYS A 118 6.67 -6.88 -5.78
N LYS A 119 7.98 -7.00 -5.50
CA LYS A 119 8.48 -8.15 -4.71
C LYS A 119 8.27 -7.89 -3.23
N LYS A 120 7.30 -8.59 -2.64
CA LYS A 120 7.10 -8.64 -1.18
C LYS A 120 8.24 -9.44 -0.56
N VAL A 121 9.34 -8.76 -0.23
CA VAL A 121 10.53 -9.37 0.38
C VAL A 121 10.35 -9.40 1.91
N ASP A 122 10.55 -10.56 2.53
CA ASP A 122 10.57 -10.72 3.99
C ASP A 122 11.82 -10.03 4.56
N THR A 123 11.70 -8.76 4.96
CA THR A 123 12.80 -7.97 5.51
C THR A 123 13.31 -8.50 6.86
N ARG A 124 12.50 -9.29 7.60
CA ARG A 124 12.92 -9.98 8.83
C ARG A 124 13.81 -11.19 8.55
N ALA A 125 13.82 -11.70 7.33
CA ALA A 125 14.74 -12.77 6.94
C ALA A 125 16.19 -12.28 6.77
N THR A 126 16.42 -10.97 6.70
CA THR A 126 17.76 -10.40 6.58
C THR A 126 18.44 -10.23 7.94
N LYS A 127 19.78 -10.40 7.96
CA LYS A 127 20.66 -10.10 9.10
C LYS A 127 20.28 -10.81 10.42
N GLY A 128 19.85 -12.07 10.35
CA GLY A 128 19.68 -12.93 11.53
C GLY A 128 18.49 -12.59 12.44
N ARG A 129 17.57 -11.71 12.03
CA ARG A 129 16.38 -11.31 12.83
C ARG A 129 15.29 -12.39 12.91
N LYS A 130 15.46 -13.49 12.16
CA LYS A 130 14.58 -14.65 12.15
C LYS A 130 15.41 -15.88 12.52
N ILE A 131 15.02 -16.57 13.59
CA ILE A 131 15.64 -17.83 13.99
C ILE A 131 15.39 -18.86 12.88
N ARG A 132 16.46 -19.51 12.43
CA ARG A 132 16.42 -20.58 11.43
C ARG A 132 17.03 -21.83 12.05
N TYR A 133 16.26 -22.92 12.04
CA TYR A 133 16.70 -24.21 12.53
C TYR A 133 17.53 -24.91 11.43
N VAL A 134 18.76 -24.44 11.25
CA VAL A 134 19.73 -25.02 10.31
C VAL A 134 20.93 -25.50 11.11
N VAL A 135 21.34 -26.74 10.89
CA VAL A 135 22.51 -27.32 11.56
C VAL A 135 23.77 -26.66 11.01
N HIS A 136 24.57 -26.07 11.89
CA HIS A 136 25.84 -25.46 11.52
C HIS A 136 26.98 -26.44 11.83
N GLN A 137 27.57 -27.06 10.79
CA GLN A 137 28.53 -28.17 10.96
C GLN A 137 29.72 -27.82 11.87
N LYS A 138 30.22 -26.59 11.81
CA LYS A 138 31.31 -26.11 12.69
C LYS A 138 30.96 -26.05 14.19
N LEU A 139 29.67 -26.08 14.54
CA LEU A 139 29.17 -26.04 15.92
C LEU A 139 28.70 -27.42 16.41
N VAL A 140 28.68 -28.43 15.52
CA VAL A 140 28.35 -29.81 15.92
C VAL A 140 29.50 -30.35 16.77
N ASN A 141 29.15 -31.00 17.89
CA ASN A 141 30.11 -31.56 18.85
C ASN A 141 31.11 -30.53 19.43
N PHE A 142 30.74 -29.24 19.46
CA PHE A 142 31.63 -28.18 19.97
C PHE A 142 31.94 -28.35 21.47
N MET A 143 30.99 -28.85 22.26
CA MET A 143 31.17 -29.18 23.67
C MET A 143 30.41 -30.46 24.03
N MET A 144 30.92 -31.18 25.02
CA MET A 144 30.23 -32.31 25.64
C MET A 144 29.26 -31.79 26.72
N PRO A 145 28.10 -32.43 26.94
CA PRO A 145 27.26 -32.13 28.09
C PRO A 145 28.04 -32.31 29.39
N ILE A 146 27.98 -31.31 30.27
CA ILE A 146 28.59 -31.35 31.60
C ILE A 146 27.45 -31.26 32.60
N ASP A 147 27.26 -32.33 33.37
CA ASP A 147 26.25 -32.37 34.42
C ASP A 147 26.79 -31.66 35.66
N SER A 148 26.49 -30.36 35.76
CA SER A 148 26.83 -29.55 36.94
C SER A 148 25.69 -29.48 37.97
N VAL A 149 24.76 -30.43 37.93
CA VAL A 149 23.54 -30.39 38.74
C VAL A 149 23.83 -30.88 40.15
N VAL A 150 23.73 -29.97 41.13
CA VAL A 150 23.97 -30.25 42.55
C VAL A 150 22.74 -30.87 43.24
N TYR A 151 21.54 -30.57 42.74
CA TYR A 151 20.28 -31.00 43.35
C TYR A 151 19.66 -32.21 42.65
N ASN A 152 19.12 -33.13 43.43
CA ASN A 152 18.35 -34.24 42.90
C ASN A 152 17.13 -33.72 42.08
N GLU A 153 16.76 -34.47 41.04
CA GLU A 153 15.62 -34.17 40.18
C GLU A 153 14.32 -34.00 40.96
N GLY A 154 14.05 -34.87 41.95
CA GLY A 154 12.86 -34.77 42.80
C GLY A 154 12.76 -33.43 43.54
N SER A 155 13.85 -32.97 44.16
CA SER A 155 13.91 -31.70 44.87
C SER A 155 13.73 -30.49 43.94
N ARG A 156 14.23 -30.59 42.69
CA ARG A 156 14.03 -29.56 41.67
C ARG A 156 12.57 -29.48 41.25
N ILE A 157 11.94 -30.62 40.99
CA ILE A 157 10.53 -30.70 40.59
C ILE A 157 9.62 -30.14 41.69
N GLU A 158 9.84 -30.56 42.94
CA GLU A 158 9.10 -30.05 44.10
C GLU A 158 9.24 -28.53 44.24
N LEU A 159 10.47 -28.01 44.12
CA LEU A 159 10.73 -26.58 44.13
C LEU A 159 9.92 -25.87 43.04
N PHE A 160 10.03 -26.29 41.77
CA PHE A 160 9.34 -25.66 40.64
C PHE A 160 7.80 -25.69 40.78
N ASN A 161 7.25 -26.78 41.33
CA ASN A 161 5.83 -26.89 41.62
C ASN A 161 5.38 -25.93 42.74
N SER A 162 6.28 -25.63 43.68
CA SER A 162 6.01 -24.72 44.79
C SER A 162 6.28 -23.23 44.47
N ILE A 163 6.97 -22.87 43.38
CA ILE A 163 7.42 -21.48 43.11
C ILE A 163 6.27 -20.46 43.10
N PHE A 164 5.12 -20.82 42.54
CA PHE A 164 3.98 -19.90 42.39
C PHE A 164 2.75 -20.32 43.20
N GLY A 165 2.94 -21.21 44.18
CA GLY A 165 1.92 -21.61 45.14
C GLY A 165 0.74 -22.36 44.52
N LYS A 166 0.87 -23.69 44.39
CA LYS A 166 -0.26 -24.63 44.38
C LYS A 166 0.19 -26.00 44.91
N ASN A 167 0.29 -26.09 46.24
CA ASN A 167 0.04 -27.36 46.91
C ASN A 167 -1.46 -27.38 47.22
N GLU A 168 -2.30 -27.69 46.23
CA GLU A 168 -3.64 -28.19 46.56
C GLU A 168 -3.42 -29.56 47.19
N MET A 169 -3.44 -29.59 48.52
CA MET A 169 -3.55 -30.80 49.31
C MET A 169 -4.79 -31.56 48.83
N SER A 170 -4.58 -32.74 48.25
CA SER A 170 -5.59 -33.79 48.20
C SER A 170 -5.36 -34.75 49.36
#